data_AF-A0A6C9QHH4-F1
#
_entry.id   AF-A0A6C9QHH4-F1
#
_cell.length_a   1.000
_cell.length_b   1.000
_cell.length_c   1.000
_cell.angle_alpha   90.00
_cell.angle_beta   90.00
_cell.angle_gamma   90.00
#
_symmetry.space_group_name_H-M   'P 1'
#
loop_
_entity.id
_entity.type
_entity.pdbx_description
1 polymer ?
#
loop_
_entity_poly.entity_id
_entity_poly.type
_entity_poly.pdbx_seq_one_letter_code
_entity_poly.pdbx_strand_id
1 'polypeptide(L)' 'DNVWSATQSSGVALLGTAGTGNFGTLTNGALEASNVDLSKELVNMIVAQRNYQSNAQTIKTQDQILNTLVNLR' A
#
# COMPACT_ATOMS: atom_id res chain seq x y z
N ASP A 1 12.44 -0.24 -13.42
CA ASP A 1 11.86 -1.32 -14.23
C ASP A 1 10.46 -1.66 -13.76
N ASN A 2 9.55 -1.86 -14.70
CA ASN A 2 8.13 -2.19 -14.51
C ASN A 2 7.88 -3.68 -14.79
N VAL A 3 8.79 -4.55 -14.33
CA VAL A 3 8.79 -5.99 -14.61
C VAL A 3 8.43 -6.79 -13.36
N TRP A 4 7.75 -7.92 -13.55
CA TRP A 4 7.46 -8.89 -12.51
C TRP A 4 8.22 -10.20 -12.76
N SER A 5 8.49 -10.95 -11.69
CA SER A 5 9.10 -12.28 -11.75
C SER A 5 8.19 -13.29 -11.05
N ALA A 6 8.07 -14.49 -11.62
CA ALA A 6 7.26 -15.55 -11.05
C ALA A 6 7.87 -16.09 -9.74
N THR A 7 7.01 -16.38 -8.77
CA THR A 7 7.37 -17.01 -7.49
C THR A 7 6.65 -18.35 -7.34
N GLN A 8 7.01 -19.14 -6.32
CA GLN A 8 6.35 -20.43 -6.10
C GLN A 8 4.84 -20.29 -5.87
N SER A 9 4.38 -19.17 -5.30
CA SER A 9 2.95 -18.91 -5.05
C SER A 9 2.20 -18.39 -6.28
N SER A 10 2.88 -17.85 -7.31
CA SER A 10 2.23 -17.37 -8.53
C SER A 10 1.85 -18.50 -9.50
N GLY A 11 2.43 -19.70 -9.33
CA GLY A 11 2.24 -20.83 -10.23
C GLY A 11 3.11 -20.77 -11.49
N VAL A 12 2.84 -21.67 -12.43
CA VAL A 12 3.59 -21.79 -13.69
C VAL A 12 3.11 -20.78 -14.73
N ALA A 13 4.03 -20.28 -15.56
CA ALA A 13 3.69 -19.35 -16.64
C ALA A 13 2.84 -20.06 -17.71
N LEU A 14 1.70 -19.45 -18.07
CA LEU A 14 0.86 -19.89 -19.19
C LEU A 14 1.05 -18.95 -20.37
N LEU A 15 1.65 -19.46 -21.45
CA LEU A 15 1.92 -18.72 -22.69
C LEU A 15 0.79 -18.97 -23.69
N GLY A 16 0.46 -17.96 -24.49
CA GLY A 16 -0.58 -18.06 -25.51
C GLY A 16 -0.55 -16.89 -26.50
N THR A 17 -1.47 -16.90 -27.46
CA THR A 17 -1.60 -15.85 -28.49
C THR A 17 -2.66 -14.83 -28.09
N ALA A 18 -2.42 -13.54 -28.35
CA ALA A 18 -3.38 -12.48 -28.09
C ALA A 18 -4.74 -12.75 -28.78
N GLY A 19 -5.84 -12.47 -28.09
CA GLY A 19 -7.20 -12.68 -28.59
C GLY A 19 -7.70 -14.13 -28.60
N THR A 20 -6.99 -15.07 -27.98
CA THR A 20 -7.40 -16.48 -27.87
C THR A 20 -7.58 -16.92 -26.41
N GLY A 21 -8.58 -17.75 -26.12
CA GLY A 21 -8.83 -18.25 -24.77
C GLY A 21 -9.10 -17.12 -23.76
N ASN A 22 -8.33 -17.10 -22.67
CA ASN A 22 -8.44 -16.07 -21.61
C ASN A 22 -7.57 -14.83 -21.87
N PHE A 23 -6.82 -14.76 -22.97
CA PHE A 23 -5.94 -13.64 -23.28
C PHE A 23 -6.69 -12.50 -23.98
N GLY A 24 -6.44 -11.26 -23.57
CA GLY A 24 -7.01 -10.05 -24.18
C GLY A 24 -6.45 -9.73 -25.58
N THR A 25 -6.99 -8.68 -26.20
CA THR A 25 -6.55 -8.19 -27.51
C THR A 25 -5.48 -7.11 -27.37
N LEU A 26 -4.65 -6.94 -28.40
CA LEU A 26 -3.66 -5.86 -28.47
C LEU A 26 -4.20 -4.66 -29.25
N THR A 27 -3.97 -3.46 -28.73
CA THR A 27 -4.31 -2.19 -29.39
C THR A 27 -3.04 -1.43 -29.71
N ASN A 28 -2.75 -1.21 -31.00
CA ASN A 28 -1.52 -0.52 -31.42
C ASN A 28 -1.58 0.98 -31.09
N GLY A 29 -0.43 1.56 -30.70
CA GLY A 29 -0.30 2.97 -30.35
C GLY A 29 -0.95 3.40 -29.03
N ALA A 30 -1.51 2.47 -28.26
CA ALA A 30 -2.07 2.72 -26.94
C ALA A 30 -1.05 2.43 -25.82
N LEU A 31 -1.04 3.28 -24.79
CA LEU A 31 -0.27 3.07 -23.56
C LEU A 31 -1.24 2.93 -22.39
N GLU A 32 -1.02 1.94 -21.53
CA GLU A 32 -1.83 1.76 -20.32
C GLU A 32 -1.48 2.84 -19.29
N ALA A 33 -2.50 3.58 -18.85
CA ALA A 33 -2.36 4.56 -17.79
C ALA A 33 -2.28 3.88 -16.42
N SER A 34 -1.72 4.59 -15.44
CA SER A 34 -1.74 4.14 -14.05
C SER A 34 -3.19 3.97 -13.58
N ASN A 35 -3.46 2.87 -12.87
CA ASN A 35 -4.76 2.61 -12.25
C ASN A 35 -4.92 3.30 -10.88
N VAL A 36 -3.97 4.17 -10.50
CA VAL A 36 -3.96 4.85 -9.21
C VAL A 36 -4.82 6.12 -9.24
N ASP A 37 -5.81 6.20 -8.34
CA ASP A 37 -6.54 7.43 -8.07
C ASP A 37 -5.85 8.23 -6.95
N LEU A 38 -5.26 9.35 -7.33
CA LEU A 38 -4.49 10.22 -6.43
C LEU A 38 -5.33 10.75 -5.26
N SER A 39 -6.63 11.00 -5.47
CA SER A 39 -7.50 11.55 -4.42
C SER A 39 -7.73 10.52 -3.31
N LYS A 40 -7.94 9.26 -3.72
CA LYS A 40 -8.11 8.14 -2.79
C LYS A 40 -6.83 7.85 -2.03
N GLU A 41 -5.70 7.81 -2.71
CA GLU A 41 -4.40 7.58 -2.04
C GLU A 41 -4.04 8.69 -1.06
N LEU A 42 -4.37 9.95 -1.36
CA LEU A 42 -4.17 11.06 -0.44
C LEU A 42 -5.00 10.90 0.84
N VAL A 43 -6.26 10.46 0.73
CA VAL A 43 -7.11 10.20 1.90
C VAL A 43 -6.54 9.04 2.73
N ASN A 44 -6.12 7.95 2.10
CA ASN A 44 -5.47 6.84 2.80
C ASN A 44 -4.22 7.30 3.57
N MET A 45 -3.42 8.17 2.95
CA MET A 45 -2.23 8.75 3.57
C MET A 45 -2.59 9.64 4.78
N ILE A 46 -3.62 10.47 4.67
CA ILE A 46 -4.12 11.28 5.81
C ILE A 46 -4.62 10.39 6.96
N VAL A 47 -5.30 9.29 6.66
CA VAL A 47 -5.75 8.33 7.69
C VAL A 47 -4.56 7.68 8.38
N ALA A 48 -3.55 7.22 7.62
CA ALA A 48 -2.33 6.66 8.18
C ALA A 48 -1.59 7.67 9.08
N GLN A 49 -1.52 8.93 8.66
CA GLN A 49 -0.93 10.02 9.46
C GLN A 49 -1.69 10.27 10.76
N ARG A 50 -3.03 10.30 10.72
CA ARG A 50 -3.84 10.46 11.94
C ARG A 50 -3.66 9.30 12.90
N ASN A 51 -3.58 8.07 12.39
CA ASN A 51 -3.31 6.90 13.21
C ASN A 51 -1.93 7.00 13.88
N TYR A 52 -0.91 7.44 13.15
CA TYR A 52 0.42 7.68 13.72
C TYR A 52 0.39 8.76 14.82
N GLN A 53 -0.26 9.90 14.57
CA GLN A 53 -0.41 10.96 15.57
C GLN A 53 -1.17 10.50 16.81
N SER A 54 -2.24 9.73 16.64
CA SER A 54 -3.01 9.17 17.76
C SER A 54 -2.15 8.22 18.60
N ASN A 55 -1.35 7.36 17.95
CA ASN A 55 -0.44 6.45 18.65
C ASN A 55 0.65 7.22 19.40
N ALA A 56 1.22 8.26 18.79
CA ALA A 56 2.23 9.11 19.42
C ALA A 56 1.69 9.86 20.64
N GLN A 57 0.44 10.33 20.59
CA GLN A 57 -0.19 11.00 21.74
C GLN A 57 -0.40 10.05 22.92
N THR A 58 -0.77 8.79 22.68
CA THR A 58 -0.87 7.76 23.73
C THR A 58 0.47 7.55 24.43
N ILE A 59 1.57 7.45 23.67
CA ILE A 59 2.92 7.31 24.23
C ILE A 59 3.25 8.53 25.10
N LYS A 60 3.00 9.75 24.61
CA LYS A 60 3.24 10.99 25.36
C LYS A 60 2.47 11.02 26.69
N THR A 61 1.21 10.57 26.69
CA THR A 61 0.42 10.50 27.93
C THR A 61 0.95 9.44 28.89
N GLN A 62 1.43 8.30 28.40
CA GLN A 62 2.07 7.28 29.23
C GLN A 62 3.35 7.81 29.88
N ASP A 63 4.20 8.51 29.12
CA ASP A 63 5.43 9.12 29.65
C ASP A 63 5.16 10.15 30.76
N GLN A 64 4.10 10.95 30.59
CA GLN A 64 3.67 11.92 31.62
C GLN A 64 3.23 11.23 32.91
N ILE A 65 2.43 10.16 32.80
CA ILE A 65 1.98 9.39 33.98
C ILE A 65 3.19 8.75 34.68
N LEU A 66 4.12 8.16 33.93
CA LEU A 66 5.34 7.57 34.50
C LEU A 66 6.20 8.61 35.23
N ASN A 67 6.36 9.80 34.65
CA ASN A 67 7.09 10.90 35.29
C ASN A 67 6.42 11.34 36.61
N THR A 68 5.08 11.46 36.64
CA THR A 68 4.36 11.80 37.88
C THR A 68 4.52 10.74 38.96
N LEU A 69 4.58 9.45 38.59
CA LEU A 69 4.78 8.34 39.53
C LEU A 69 6.17 8.41 40.19
N VAL A 70 7.20 8.76 39.41
CA VAL A 70 8.60 8.86 39.91
C VAL A 70 8.78 10.03 40.88
N ASN A 71 8.07 11.14 40.67
CA ASN A 71 8.15 12.33 41.53
C ASN A 71 7.32 12.26 42.82
N LEU A 72 6.52 11.20 43.01
CA LEU A 72 5.72 10.95 44.22
C LEU A 72 6.49 10.19 45.32
N ARG A 73 7.81 10.01 45.16
CA ARG A 73 8.71 9.36 46.14
C ARG A 73 9.44 10.35 47.04
#